data_AF-V9L7Q5-F1
#
_entry.id   AF-V9L7Q5-F1
#
_cell.length_a   1.000
_cell.length_b   1.000
_cell.length_c   1.000
_cell.angle_alpha   90.00
_cell.angle_beta   90.00
_cell.angle_gamma   90.00
#
_symmetry.space_group_name_H-M   'P 1'
#
loop_
_entity.id
_entity.type
_entity.pdbx_description
1 polymer ?
#
loop_
_entity_poly.entity_id
_entity_poly.type
_entity_poly.pdbx_seq_one_letter_code
_entity_poly.pdbx_strand_id
1 'polypeptide(L)'
;EEKNICQTECETAEAEVNTDQDIGNFMKAVTCEREVLKERYQEVLDRHRQLENQLQIKIRCLQQQAEEEKNICQENGKQIQEVKTKLEELKKKSEREKKEYLQKEQEMKSEIEKLYETGKQLMKEQEEKGIQVAILISEQAEKKEKVNGDLARARQHHNEVNKKILAETERALKAEVISLESKRQLAVMMLDQAEMEAEMQIRNSGSLPINSGHLQEWQVRLSDIRIQKESLKKQYSAQIEMVKNGAKLSSLSIIPPPNLLPAPAEVTVRQSNGLAHLHLHSEQDKSPIAQRLEHLPRKQETWV
;
A
#
# COMPACT_ATOMS: atom_id res chain seq x y z
N GLU A 1 -98.54 -28.52 -156.03
CA GLU A 1 -98.69 -27.63 -157.21
C GLU A 1 -98.96 -26.20 -156.78
N GLU A 2 -98.53 -25.25 -157.63
CA GLU A 2 -99.09 -23.90 -157.93
C GLU A 2 -99.37 -22.94 -156.75
N LYS A 3 -98.71 -21.79 -156.56
CA LYS A 3 -98.38 -20.61 -157.40
C LYS A 3 -99.59 -19.81 -157.93
N ASN A 4 -99.97 -18.78 -157.17
CA ASN A 4 -100.64 -17.52 -157.56
C ASN A 4 -100.52 -16.58 -156.33
N ILE A 5 -99.84 -15.44 -156.27
CA ILE A 5 -99.72 -14.21 -157.09
C ILE A 5 -100.99 -13.36 -157.14
N CYS A 6 -100.77 -12.06 -156.85
CA CYS A 6 -101.56 -10.83 -157.05
C CYS A 6 -102.50 -10.44 -155.90
N GLN A 7 -102.23 -9.37 -155.14
CA GLN A 7 -102.19 -7.91 -155.45
C GLN A 7 -103.37 -7.29 -154.67
N THR A 8 -103.42 -6.10 -154.09
CA THR A 8 -102.53 -4.97 -153.80
C THR A 8 -103.40 -4.11 -152.88
N GLU A 9 -102.91 -3.57 -151.78
CA GLU A 9 -103.38 -2.26 -151.34
C GLU A 9 -102.21 -1.52 -150.70
N CYS A 10 -101.98 -0.35 -151.27
CA CYS A 10 -100.81 0.49 -151.18
C CYS A 10 -101.22 1.69 -150.34
N GLU A 11 -100.88 1.68 -149.05
CA GLU A 11 -100.89 2.91 -148.25
C GLU A 11 -99.45 3.38 -148.07
N THR A 12 -99.09 4.29 -148.97
CA THR A 12 -97.93 5.18 -148.90
C THR A 12 -98.14 6.12 -147.72
N ALA A 13 -97.55 5.81 -146.56
CA ALA A 13 -97.26 6.82 -145.54
C ALA A 13 -95.83 7.30 -145.76
N GLU A 14 -95.76 8.46 -146.42
CA GLU A 14 -94.55 9.18 -146.77
C GLU A 14 -93.64 9.35 -145.55
N ALA A 15 -92.44 8.79 -145.64
CA ALA A 15 -91.34 9.21 -144.80
C ALA A 15 -90.94 10.64 -145.22
N GLU A 16 -91.52 11.65 -144.57
CA GLU A 16 -90.82 12.91 -144.36
C GLU A 16 -89.63 12.61 -143.42
N VAL A 17 -88.53 12.16 -144.03
CA VAL A 17 -87.23 12.01 -143.38
C VAL A 17 -86.69 13.42 -143.11
N ASN A 18 -87.04 13.99 -141.96
CA ASN A 18 -86.45 15.24 -141.47
C ASN A 18 -85.03 14.98 -140.93
N THR A 19 -84.10 14.74 -141.87
CA THR A 19 -82.69 14.43 -141.63
C THR A 19 -81.97 15.53 -140.81
N ASP A 20 -82.44 16.79 -140.90
CA ASP A 20 -81.91 17.93 -140.14
C ASP A 20 -82.32 17.91 -138.66
N GLN A 21 -83.52 17.40 -138.35
CA GLN A 21 -83.98 17.23 -136.96
C GLN A 21 -83.17 16.13 -136.25
N ASP A 22 -82.85 15.03 -136.93
CA ASP A 22 -82.05 13.93 -136.38
C ASP A 22 -80.58 14.33 -136.17
N ILE A 23 -79.98 15.07 -137.10
CA ILE A 23 -78.63 15.63 -136.94
C ILE A 23 -78.61 16.66 -135.79
N GLY A 24 -79.63 17.52 -135.70
CA GLY A 24 -79.78 18.49 -134.62
C GLY A 24 -79.95 17.84 -133.25
N ASN A 25 -80.72 16.75 -133.16
CA ASN A 25 -80.89 15.96 -131.95
C ASN A 25 -79.59 15.23 -131.55
N PHE A 26 -78.86 14.67 -132.51
CA PHE A 26 -77.56 14.04 -132.29
C PHE A 26 -76.52 15.06 -131.79
N MET A 27 -76.39 16.23 -132.43
CA MET A 27 -75.46 17.28 -131.99
C MET A 27 -75.79 17.81 -130.60
N LYS A 28 -77.08 17.92 -130.24
CA LYS A 28 -77.51 18.24 -128.87
C LYS A 28 -77.13 17.14 -127.89
N ALA A 29 -77.36 15.87 -128.23
CA ALA A 29 -76.98 14.73 -127.39
C ALA A 29 -75.46 14.68 -127.16
N VAL A 30 -74.65 14.85 -128.20
CA VAL A 30 -73.17 14.92 -128.11
C VAL A 30 -72.71 16.11 -127.27
N THR A 31 -73.36 17.27 -127.39
CA THR A 31 -73.04 18.45 -126.57
C THR A 31 -73.40 18.22 -125.10
N CYS A 32 -74.55 17.60 -124.82
CA CYS A 32 -74.96 17.20 -123.48
C CYS A 32 -74.00 16.17 -122.89
N GLU A 33 -73.64 15.12 -123.63
CA GLU A 33 -72.68 14.09 -123.20
C GLU A 33 -71.30 14.69 -122.93
N ARG A 34 -70.85 15.66 -123.74
CA ARG A 34 -69.59 16.39 -123.52
C ARG A 34 -69.60 17.18 -122.22
N GLU A 35 -70.68 17.89 -121.89
CA GLU A 35 -70.76 18.62 -120.62
C GLU A 35 -70.84 17.65 -119.42
N VAL A 36 -71.60 16.55 -119.52
CA VAL A 36 -71.62 15.49 -118.50
C VAL A 36 -70.23 14.89 -118.28
N LEU A 37 -69.50 14.61 -119.37
CA LEU A 37 -68.15 14.05 -119.28
C LEU A 37 -67.16 15.03 -118.64
N LYS A 38 -67.29 16.32 -118.93
CA LYS A 38 -66.47 17.40 -118.34
C LYS A 38 -66.75 17.58 -116.85
N GLU A 39 -68.02 17.55 -116.44
CA GLU A 39 -68.41 17.57 -115.02
C GLU A 39 -67.84 16.35 -114.29
N ARG A 40 -67.99 15.15 -114.87
CA ARG A 40 -67.46 13.92 -114.31
C ARG A 40 -65.93 13.92 -114.22
N TYR A 41 -65.24 14.50 -115.21
CA TYR A 41 -63.79 14.67 -115.17
C TYR A 41 -63.36 15.66 -114.08
N GLN A 42 -64.07 16.79 -113.93
CA GLN A 42 -63.81 17.77 -112.89
C GLN A 42 -64.04 17.18 -111.49
N GLU A 43 -65.09 16.40 -111.30
CA GLU A 43 -65.36 15.69 -110.04
C GLU A 43 -64.22 14.72 -109.69
N VAL A 44 -63.71 13.96 -110.68
CA VAL A 44 -62.56 13.06 -110.47
C VAL A 44 -61.31 13.84 -110.09
N LEU A 45 -61.04 14.99 -110.72
CA LEU A 45 -59.90 15.84 -110.37
C LEU A 45 -60.02 16.42 -108.96
N ASP A 46 -61.18 16.96 -108.59
CA ASP A 46 -61.41 17.52 -107.26
C ASP A 46 -61.32 16.44 -106.17
N ARG A 47 -61.85 15.24 -106.45
CA ARG A 47 -61.72 14.08 -105.58
C ARG A 47 -60.26 13.64 -105.44
N HIS A 48 -59.50 13.62 -106.54
CA HIS A 48 -58.07 13.30 -106.51
C HIS A 48 -57.30 14.31 -105.66
N ARG A 49 -57.54 15.62 -105.86
CA ARG A 49 -56.93 16.70 -105.07
C ARG A 49 -57.27 16.63 -103.59
N GLN A 50 -58.52 16.29 -103.26
CA GLN A 50 -58.96 16.11 -101.88
C GLN A 50 -58.23 14.91 -101.22
N LEU A 51 -58.15 13.77 -101.92
CA LEU A 51 -57.43 12.59 -101.44
C LEU A 51 -55.94 12.88 -101.27
N GLU A 52 -55.32 13.57 -102.23
CA GLU A 52 -53.91 13.97 -102.16
C GLU A 52 -53.64 14.87 -100.95
N ASN A 53 -54.48 15.89 -100.72
CA ASN A 53 -54.39 16.75 -99.53
C ASN A 53 -54.56 15.95 -98.22
N GLN A 54 -55.51 15.02 -98.16
CA GLN A 54 -55.70 14.16 -96.99
C GLN A 54 -54.48 13.27 -96.71
N LEU A 55 -53.93 12.66 -97.76
CA LEU A 55 -52.71 11.86 -97.67
C LEU A 55 -51.52 12.71 -97.21
N GLN A 56 -51.37 13.93 -97.74
CA GLN A 56 -50.28 14.83 -97.35
C GLN A 56 -50.36 15.25 -95.88
N ILE A 57 -51.58 15.54 -95.38
CA ILE A 57 -51.79 15.80 -93.95
C ILE A 57 -51.45 14.56 -93.13
N LYS A 58 -51.91 13.37 -93.54
CA LYS A 58 -51.63 12.12 -92.81
C LYS A 58 -50.13 11.82 -92.76
N ILE A 59 -49.41 12.02 -93.85
CA ILE A 59 -47.94 11.87 -93.91
C ILE A 59 -47.28 12.83 -92.93
N ARG A 60 -47.66 14.11 -92.92
CA ARG A 60 -47.10 15.10 -91.99
C ARG A 60 -47.35 14.73 -90.52
N CYS A 61 -48.56 14.29 -90.19
CA CYS A 61 -48.89 13.85 -88.83
C CYS A 61 -48.06 12.64 -88.42
N LEU A 62 -47.91 11.64 -89.30
CA LEU A 62 -47.09 10.44 -89.02
C LEU A 62 -45.60 10.80 -88.85
N GLN A 63 -45.07 11.71 -89.67
CA GLN A 63 -43.69 12.20 -89.54
C GLN A 63 -43.46 12.91 -88.21
N GLN A 64 -44.42 13.75 -87.78
CA GLN A 64 -44.35 14.41 -86.48
C GLN A 64 -44.38 13.39 -85.33
N GLN A 65 -45.29 12.42 -85.38
CA GLN A 65 -45.38 11.34 -84.38
C GLN A 65 -44.07 10.54 -84.29
N ALA A 66 -43.46 10.19 -85.43
CA ALA A 66 -42.19 9.47 -85.44
C ALA A 66 -41.03 10.28 -84.81
N GLU A 67 -40.97 11.60 -85.04
CA GLU A 67 -39.94 12.44 -84.42
C GLU A 67 -40.18 12.64 -82.92
N GLU A 68 -41.44 12.77 -82.49
CA GLU A 68 -41.81 12.82 -81.06
C GLU A 68 -41.43 11.50 -80.35
N GLU A 69 -41.75 10.35 -80.94
CA GLU A 69 -41.36 9.03 -80.41
C GLU A 69 -39.84 8.88 -80.32
N LYS A 70 -39.10 9.31 -81.35
CA LYS A 70 -37.64 9.31 -81.35
C LYS A 70 -37.06 10.18 -80.23
N ASN A 71 -37.63 11.37 -79.99
CA ASN A 71 -37.23 12.25 -78.90
C ASN A 71 -37.51 11.62 -77.53
N ILE A 72 -38.67 10.98 -77.36
CA ILE A 72 -39.03 10.24 -76.14
C ILE A 72 -38.05 9.09 -75.90
N CYS A 73 -37.75 8.29 -76.93
CA CYS A 73 -36.78 7.19 -76.82
C CYS A 73 -35.37 7.70 -76.44
N GLN A 74 -34.93 8.82 -77.01
CA GLN A 74 -33.63 9.41 -76.70
C GLN A 74 -33.57 9.89 -75.25
N GLU A 75 -34.61 10.55 -74.76
CA GLU A 75 -34.67 11.05 -73.38
C GLU A 75 -34.74 9.90 -72.37
N ASN A 76 -35.59 8.90 -72.63
CA ASN A 76 -35.63 7.67 -71.83
C ASN A 76 -34.26 6.97 -71.78
N GLY A 77 -33.54 6.94 -72.92
CA GLY A 77 -32.18 6.41 -72.97
C GLY A 77 -31.19 7.14 -72.06
N LYS A 78 -31.26 8.48 -72.00
CA LYS A 78 -30.44 9.29 -71.07
C LYS A 78 -30.81 9.01 -69.62
N GLN A 79 -32.09 8.96 -69.28
CA GLN A 79 -32.56 8.68 -67.92
C GLN A 79 -32.12 7.29 -67.44
N ILE A 80 -32.22 6.27 -68.30
CA ILE A 80 -31.72 4.92 -68.01
C ILE A 80 -30.22 4.94 -67.73
N GLN A 81 -29.44 5.68 -68.54
CA GLN A 81 -28.00 5.77 -68.37
C GLN A 81 -27.61 6.51 -67.07
N GLU A 82 -28.36 7.54 -66.68
CA GLU A 82 -28.16 8.24 -65.41
C GLU A 82 -28.44 7.33 -64.22
N VAL A 83 -29.57 6.59 -64.23
CA VAL A 83 -29.91 5.61 -63.19
C VAL A 83 -28.85 4.52 -63.09
N LYS A 84 -28.36 4.01 -64.23
CA LYS A 84 -27.29 3.00 -64.27
C LYS A 84 -26.00 3.52 -63.62
N THR A 85 -25.64 4.78 -63.87
CA THR A 85 -24.44 5.39 -63.28
C THR A 85 -24.61 5.58 -61.76
N LYS A 86 -25.75 6.09 -61.30
CA LYS A 86 -26.06 6.22 -59.87
C LYS A 86 -26.05 4.88 -59.14
N LEU A 87 -26.56 3.83 -59.77
CA LEU A 87 -26.55 2.48 -59.21
C LEU A 87 -25.12 1.96 -59.00
N GLU A 88 -24.23 2.16 -59.97
CA GLU A 88 -22.82 1.76 -59.87
C GLU A 88 -22.08 2.55 -58.79
N GLU A 89 -22.34 3.85 -58.66
CA GLU A 89 -21.78 4.68 -57.59
C GLU A 89 -22.26 4.24 -56.20
N LEU A 90 -23.56 3.97 -56.05
CA LEU A 90 -24.14 3.46 -54.80
C LEU A 90 -23.57 2.10 -54.43
N LYS A 91 -23.37 1.21 -55.41
CA LYS A 91 -22.73 -0.09 -55.19
C LYS A 91 -21.29 0.07 -54.69
N LYS A 92 -20.50 0.92 -55.34
CA LYS A 92 -19.12 1.23 -54.91
C LYS A 92 -19.06 1.87 -53.52
N LYS A 93 -20.04 2.72 -53.19
CA LYS A 93 -20.13 3.33 -51.85
C LYS A 93 -20.45 2.28 -50.79
N SER A 94 -21.45 1.45 -51.02
CA SER A 94 -21.84 0.37 -50.12
C SER A 94 -20.71 -0.65 -49.90
N GLU A 95 -19.96 -1.00 -50.96
CA GLU A 95 -18.80 -1.89 -50.84
C GLU A 95 -17.67 -1.28 -50.00
N ARG A 96 -17.43 0.03 -50.09
CA ARG A 96 -16.47 0.74 -49.24
C ARG A 96 -16.91 0.76 -47.78
N GLU A 97 -18.16 1.14 -47.52
CA GLU A 97 -18.72 1.15 -46.16
C GLU A 97 -18.66 -0.25 -45.53
N LYS A 98 -18.98 -1.31 -46.28
CA LYS A 98 -18.87 -2.70 -45.80
C LYS A 98 -17.44 -3.07 -45.37
N LYS A 99 -16.42 -2.63 -46.11
CA LYS A 99 -15.02 -2.85 -45.75
C LYS A 99 -14.63 -2.09 -44.48
N GLU A 100 -15.06 -0.84 -44.34
CA GLU A 100 -14.83 -0.04 -43.15
C GLU A 100 -15.49 -0.64 -41.90
N TYR A 101 -16.72 -1.14 -42.01
CA TYR A 101 -17.40 -1.82 -40.92
C TYR A 101 -16.69 -3.11 -40.51
N LEU A 102 -16.28 -3.92 -41.48
CA LEU A 102 -15.55 -5.16 -41.20
C LEU A 102 -14.21 -4.89 -40.51
N GLN A 103 -13.50 -3.85 -40.95
CA GLN A 103 -12.25 -3.41 -40.33
C GLN A 103 -12.47 -2.98 -38.87
N LYS A 104 -13.47 -2.12 -38.61
CA LYS A 104 -13.83 -1.69 -37.26
C LYS A 104 -14.25 -2.85 -36.37
N GLU A 105 -14.97 -3.83 -36.91
CA GLU A 105 -15.35 -5.03 -36.17
C GLU A 105 -14.12 -5.85 -35.74
N GLN A 106 -13.13 -6.00 -36.62
CA GLN A 106 -11.87 -6.68 -36.29
C GLN A 106 -11.06 -5.91 -35.25
N GLU A 107 -10.97 -4.59 -35.38
CA GLU A 107 -10.30 -3.72 -34.40
C GLU A 107 -10.94 -3.85 -33.01
N MET A 108 -12.27 -3.78 -32.92
CA MET A 108 -12.99 -3.96 -31.66
C MET A 108 -12.78 -5.35 -31.06
N LYS A 109 -12.76 -6.42 -31.87
CA LYS A 109 -12.45 -7.77 -31.39
C LYS A 109 -11.05 -7.86 -30.81
N SER A 110 -10.05 -7.31 -31.50
CA SER A 110 -8.67 -7.28 -31.01
C SER A 110 -8.56 -6.48 -29.71
N GLU A 111 -9.29 -5.37 -29.58
CA GLU A 111 -9.27 -4.56 -28.36
C GLU A 111 -9.93 -5.30 -27.18
N ILE A 112 -11.04 -6.00 -27.41
CA ILE A 112 -11.68 -6.85 -26.40
C ILE A 112 -10.71 -7.93 -25.90
N GLU A 113 -9.99 -8.60 -26.81
CA GLU A 113 -9.01 -9.63 -26.46
C GLU A 113 -7.84 -9.05 -25.63
N LYS A 114 -7.32 -7.88 -26.02
CA LYS A 114 -6.26 -7.18 -25.25
C LYS A 114 -6.73 -6.80 -23.85
N LEU A 115 -7.93 -6.24 -23.73
CA LEU A 115 -8.50 -5.86 -22.44
C LEU A 115 -8.74 -7.09 -21.56
N TYR A 116 -9.20 -8.19 -22.14
CA TYR A 116 -9.39 -9.45 -21.43
C TYR A 116 -8.07 -10.00 -20.86
N GLU A 117 -7.01 -10.09 -21.68
CA GLU A 117 -5.72 -10.61 -21.21
C GLU A 117 -5.05 -9.65 -20.21
N THR A 118 -5.19 -8.34 -20.41
CA THR A 118 -4.72 -7.33 -19.44
C THR A 118 -5.43 -7.48 -18.10
N GLY A 119 -6.75 -7.62 -18.11
CA GLY A 119 -7.55 -7.84 -16.89
C GLY A 119 -7.14 -9.12 -16.17
N LYS A 120 -6.93 -10.22 -16.89
CA LYS A 120 -6.44 -11.49 -16.34
C LYS A 120 -5.07 -11.37 -15.70
N GLN A 121 -4.14 -10.65 -16.33
CA GLN A 121 -2.80 -10.41 -15.77
C GLN A 121 -2.87 -9.57 -14.49
N LEU A 122 -3.70 -8.52 -14.47
CA LEU A 122 -3.91 -7.68 -13.28
C LEU A 122 -4.50 -8.47 -12.11
N MET A 123 -5.45 -9.36 -12.38
CA MET A 123 -6.02 -10.23 -11.33
C MET A 123 -4.95 -11.12 -10.70
N LYS A 124 -4.07 -11.71 -11.50
CA LYS A 124 -2.96 -12.53 -11.00
C LYS A 124 -1.98 -11.70 -10.16
N GLU A 125 -1.61 -10.52 -10.63
CA GLU A 125 -0.72 -9.61 -9.89
C GLU A 125 -1.34 -9.16 -8.56
N GLN A 126 -2.66 -8.93 -8.53
CA GLN A 126 -3.38 -8.58 -7.32
C GLN A 126 -3.37 -9.72 -6.30
N GLU A 127 -3.54 -10.97 -6.75
CA GLU A 127 -3.44 -12.15 -5.88
C GLU A 127 -2.03 -12.32 -5.30
N GLU A 128 -0.99 -12.22 -6.15
CA GLU A 128 0.42 -12.31 -5.74
C GLU A 128 0.78 -11.22 -4.71
N LYS A 129 0.36 -9.98 -4.94
CA LYS A 129 0.54 -8.87 -3.98
C LYS A 129 -0.26 -9.10 -2.69
N GLY A 130 -1.47 -9.64 -2.78
CA GLY A 130 -2.28 -10.01 -1.62
C GLY A 130 -1.57 -11.01 -0.71
N ILE A 131 -0.94 -12.04 -1.29
CA ILE A 131 -0.14 -13.03 -0.57
C ILE A 131 1.08 -12.36 0.11
N GLN A 132 1.80 -11.50 -0.59
CA GLN A 132 2.96 -10.79 -0.02
C GLN A 132 2.57 -9.92 1.18
N VAL A 133 1.45 -9.19 1.09
CA VAL A 133 0.93 -8.39 2.20
C VAL A 133 0.60 -9.27 3.41
N ALA A 134 -0.05 -10.41 3.19
CA ALA A 134 -0.37 -11.34 4.28
C ALA A 134 0.89 -11.88 4.98
N ILE A 135 1.93 -12.24 4.22
CA ILE A 135 3.22 -12.68 4.78
C ILE A 135 3.85 -11.58 5.62
N LEU A 136 3.93 -10.34 5.10
CA LEU A 136 4.53 -9.21 5.81
C LEU A 136 3.78 -8.88 7.11
N ILE A 137 2.44 -8.98 7.11
CA ILE A 137 1.62 -8.80 8.31
C ILE A 137 1.96 -9.85 9.37
N SER A 138 2.04 -11.13 8.99
CA SER A 138 2.41 -12.22 9.90
C SER A 138 3.81 -12.04 10.48
N GLU A 139 4.80 -11.74 9.63
CA GLU A 139 6.17 -11.50 10.09
C GLU A 139 6.25 -10.31 11.05
N GLN A 140 5.52 -9.23 10.77
CA GLN A 140 5.49 -8.05 11.63
C GLN A 140 4.84 -8.37 12.98
N ALA A 141 3.78 -9.19 13.00
CA ALA A 141 3.14 -9.64 14.23
C ALA A 141 4.10 -10.49 15.09
N GLU A 142 4.81 -11.44 14.47
CA GLU A 142 5.81 -12.27 15.15
C GLU A 142 6.97 -11.43 15.72
N LYS A 143 7.51 -10.50 14.92
CA LYS A 143 8.56 -9.57 15.36
C LYS A 143 8.10 -8.73 16.54
N LYS A 144 6.87 -8.19 16.49
CA LYS A 144 6.29 -7.41 17.59
C LYS A 144 6.15 -8.23 18.85
N GLU A 145 5.65 -9.45 18.76
CA GLU A 145 5.49 -10.35 19.91
C GLU A 145 6.83 -10.71 20.54
N LYS A 146 7.84 -11.03 19.71
CA LYS A 146 9.20 -11.30 20.18
C LYS A 146 9.79 -10.12 20.96
N VAL A 147 9.71 -8.91 20.39
CA VAL A 147 10.22 -7.68 21.02
C VAL A 147 9.50 -7.39 22.34
N ASN A 148 8.17 -7.55 22.37
CA ASN A 148 7.40 -7.37 23.60
C ASN A 148 7.80 -8.38 24.69
N GLY A 149 8.00 -9.64 24.31
CA GLY A 149 8.48 -10.69 25.21
C GLY A 149 9.88 -10.42 25.76
N ASP A 150 10.81 -9.98 24.90
CA ASP A 150 12.16 -9.58 25.31
C ASP A 150 12.13 -8.40 26.29
N LEU A 151 11.32 -7.38 26.00
CA LEU A 151 11.15 -6.22 26.87
C LEU A 151 10.56 -6.61 28.23
N ALA A 152 9.57 -7.50 28.27
CA ALA A 152 8.98 -8.00 29.50
C ALA A 152 10.02 -8.74 30.36
N ARG A 153 10.81 -9.63 29.75
CA ARG A 153 11.90 -10.35 30.44
C ARG A 153 12.95 -9.39 30.98
N ALA A 154 13.37 -8.41 30.19
CA ALA A 154 14.36 -7.41 30.62
C ALA A 154 13.85 -6.60 31.83
N ARG A 155 12.58 -6.17 31.81
CA ARG A 155 11.95 -5.48 32.94
C ARG A 155 11.88 -6.34 34.19
N GLN A 156 11.49 -7.61 34.05
CA GLN A 156 11.44 -8.55 35.16
C GLN A 156 12.84 -8.75 35.79
N HIS A 157 13.86 -8.99 34.95
CA HIS A 157 15.24 -9.15 35.41
C HIS A 157 15.76 -7.89 36.12
N HIS A 158 15.48 -6.70 35.57
CA HIS A 158 15.86 -5.43 36.20
C HIS A 158 15.23 -5.28 37.59
N ASN A 159 13.94 -5.59 37.72
CA ASN A 159 13.24 -5.54 39.01
C ASN A 159 13.82 -6.53 40.02
N GLU A 160 14.16 -7.74 39.59
CA GLU A 160 14.76 -8.75 40.45
C GLU A 160 16.16 -8.34 40.92
N VAL A 161 17.00 -7.84 40.01
CA VAL A 161 18.34 -7.33 40.34
C VAL A 161 18.25 -6.15 41.31
N ASN A 162 17.37 -5.17 41.07
CA ASN A 162 17.18 -4.06 42.00
C ASN A 162 16.76 -4.53 43.40
N LYS A 163 15.85 -5.51 43.48
CA LYS A 163 15.45 -6.10 44.77
C LYS A 163 16.64 -6.76 45.48
N LYS A 164 17.49 -7.49 44.75
CA LYS A 164 18.70 -8.11 45.30
C LYS A 164 19.71 -7.05 45.78
N ILE A 165 19.93 -6.00 44.99
CA ILE A 165 20.82 -4.89 45.36
C ILE A 165 20.32 -4.23 46.64
N LEU A 166 19.03 -3.86 46.73
CA LEU A 166 18.47 -3.25 47.93
C LEU A 166 18.66 -4.15 49.16
N ALA A 167 18.35 -5.45 49.05
CA ALA A 167 18.53 -6.41 50.15
C ALA A 167 20.01 -6.57 50.56
N GLU A 168 20.94 -6.60 49.60
CA GLU A 168 22.38 -6.65 49.87
C GLU A 168 22.88 -5.39 50.56
N THR A 169 22.47 -4.21 50.07
CA THR A 169 22.84 -2.93 50.69
C THR A 169 22.33 -2.80 52.11
N GLU A 170 21.10 -3.25 52.38
CA GLU A 170 20.54 -3.28 53.74
C GLU A 170 21.30 -4.26 54.64
N ARG A 171 21.67 -5.44 54.13
CA ARG A 171 22.43 -6.43 54.89
C ARG A 171 23.84 -5.95 55.21
N ALA A 172 24.54 -5.36 54.23
CA ALA A 172 25.85 -4.75 54.41
C ALA A 172 25.80 -3.64 55.46
N LEU A 173 24.81 -2.76 55.38
CA LEU A 173 24.57 -1.71 56.37
C LEU A 173 24.38 -2.27 57.78
N LYS A 174 23.52 -3.30 57.94
CA LYS A 174 23.31 -3.97 59.23
C LYS A 174 24.61 -4.57 59.78
N ALA A 175 25.43 -5.19 58.94
CA ALA A 175 26.71 -5.75 59.34
C ALA A 175 27.72 -4.67 59.80
N GLU A 176 27.78 -3.53 59.10
CA GLU A 176 28.60 -2.39 59.51
C GLU A 176 28.18 -1.84 60.89
N VAL A 177 26.87 -1.70 61.13
CA VAL A 177 26.33 -1.27 62.42
C VAL A 177 26.68 -2.26 63.53
N ILE A 178 26.47 -3.57 63.32
CA ILE A 178 26.80 -4.61 64.31
C ILE A 178 28.31 -4.62 64.62
N SER A 179 29.15 -4.44 63.60
CA SER A 179 30.61 -4.35 63.77
C SER A 179 31.02 -3.18 64.67
N LEU A 180 30.43 -2.00 64.45
CA LEU A 180 30.65 -0.83 65.32
C LEU A 180 30.10 -1.04 66.74
N GLU A 181 28.92 -1.64 66.88
CA GLU A 181 28.31 -1.92 68.18
C GLU A 181 29.14 -2.91 69.00
N SER A 182 29.66 -3.97 68.36
CA SER A 182 30.56 -4.95 68.98
C SER A 182 31.88 -4.33 69.41
N LYS A 183 32.51 -3.49 68.56
CA LYS A 183 33.73 -2.75 68.92
C LYS A 183 33.50 -1.80 70.10
N ARG A 184 32.36 -1.11 70.12
CA ARG A 184 31.95 -0.25 71.24
C ARG A 184 31.80 -1.06 72.53
N GLN A 185 31.11 -2.19 72.49
CA GLN A 185 30.91 -3.07 73.64
C GLN A 185 32.25 -3.58 74.19
N LEU A 186 33.16 -4.02 73.32
CA LEU A 186 34.50 -4.48 73.71
C LEU A 186 35.30 -3.37 74.39
N ALA A 187 35.34 -2.17 73.81
CA ALA A 187 36.05 -1.03 74.38
C ALA A 187 35.49 -0.61 75.75
N VAL A 188 34.17 -0.60 75.91
CA VAL A 188 33.51 -0.30 77.18
C VAL A 188 33.82 -1.37 78.23
N MET A 189 33.76 -2.65 77.87
CA MET A 189 34.08 -3.76 78.77
C MET A 189 35.54 -3.70 79.28
N MET A 190 36.51 -3.37 78.40
CA MET A 190 37.91 -3.18 78.81
C MET A 190 38.06 -2.04 79.83
N LEU A 191 37.30 -0.94 79.63
CA LEU A 191 37.30 0.19 80.54
C LEU A 191 36.56 -0.10 81.85
N ASP A 192 35.48 -0.89 81.82
CA ASP A 192 34.79 -1.39 83.02
C ASP A 192 35.74 -2.24 83.89
N GLN A 193 36.54 -3.11 83.28
CA GLN A 193 37.51 -3.92 84.00
C GLN A 193 38.61 -3.06 84.63
N ALA A 194 39.14 -2.08 83.90
CA ALA A 194 40.13 -1.14 84.42
C ALA A 194 39.55 -0.23 85.53
N GLU A 195 38.29 0.18 85.39
CA GLU A 195 37.56 0.94 86.40
C GLU A 195 37.40 0.12 87.69
N MET A 196 36.96 -1.14 87.59
CA MET A 196 36.82 -2.04 88.72
C MET A 196 38.15 -2.28 89.45
N GLU A 197 39.25 -2.49 88.70
CA GLU A 197 40.61 -2.60 89.25
C GLU A 197 40.98 -1.34 90.04
N ALA A 198 40.80 -0.16 89.44
CA ALA A 198 41.13 1.11 90.09
C ALA A 198 40.29 1.36 91.36
N GLU A 199 38.98 1.08 91.32
CA GLU A 199 38.10 1.21 92.48
C GLU A 199 38.49 0.26 93.62
N MET A 200 38.87 -0.97 93.30
CA MET A 200 39.36 -1.94 94.27
C MET A 200 40.64 -1.45 94.96
N GLN A 201 41.59 -0.90 94.19
CA GLN A 201 42.86 -0.39 94.73
C GLN A 201 42.69 0.85 95.61
N ILE A 202 41.78 1.75 95.24
CA ILE A 202 41.39 2.92 96.05
C ILE A 202 40.77 2.45 97.37
N ARG A 203 39.86 1.47 97.34
CA ARG A 203 39.20 0.91 98.52
C ARG A 203 40.20 0.28 99.49
N ASN A 204 41.15 -0.50 98.98
CA ASN A 204 42.16 -1.17 99.79
C ASN A 204 43.15 -0.16 100.43
N SER A 205 43.57 0.86 99.67
CA SER A 205 44.52 1.89 100.11
C SER A 205 43.92 2.89 101.12
N GLY A 206 42.61 3.11 101.08
CA GLY A 206 41.89 3.99 102.03
C GLY A 206 41.86 3.47 103.49
N SER A 207 42.33 2.25 103.74
CA SER A 207 42.39 1.65 105.08
C SER A 207 43.73 1.87 105.82
N LEU A 208 44.77 2.41 105.16
CA LEU A 208 46.09 2.66 105.76
C LEU A 208 46.43 4.16 105.86
N PRO A 209 46.87 4.70 107.02
CA PRO A 209 47.13 6.14 107.21
C PRO A 209 48.34 6.72 106.46
N ILE A 210 49.08 5.93 105.66
CA ILE A 210 50.47 6.25 105.24
C ILE A 210 50.58 6.63 103.76
N ASN A 211 49.54 6.49 102.92
CA ASN A 211 49.70 6.45 101.46
C ASN A 211 48.88 7.48 100.65
N SER A 212 48.94 8.77 101.00
CA SER A 212 48.13 9.83 100.35
C SER A 212 48.46 10.08 98.86
N GLY A 213 49.73 9.98 98.45
CA GLY A 213 50.15 10.19 97.06
C GLY A 213 49.70 9.07 96.11
N HIS A 214 49.92 7.81 96.50
CA HIS A 214 49.47 6.64 95.72
C HIS A 214 47.94 6.59 95.57
N LEU A 215 47.19 6.96 96.61
CA LEU A 215 45.73 7.08 96.53
C LEU A 215 45.30 8.12 95.49
N GLN A 216 45.98 9.27 95.44
CA GLN A 216 45.71 10.33 94.46
C GLN A 216 45.98 9.87 93.03
N GLU A 217 47.04 9.11 92.80
CA GLU A 217 47.38 8.55 91.47
C GLU A 217 46.29 7.60 90.95
N TRP A 218 45.78 6.71 91.80
CA TRP A 218 44.66 5.84 91.45
C TRP A 218 43.34 6.61 91.21
N GLN A 219 43.09 7.69 91.97
CA GLN A 219 41.93 8.56 91.73
C GLN A 219 42.03 9.29 90.39
N VAL A 220 43.22 9.77 90.02
CA VAL A 220 43.47 10.39 88.71
C VAL A 220 43.26 9.37 87.59
N ARG A 221 43.80 8.15 87.71
CA ARG A 221 43.58 7.06 86.75
C ARG A 221 42.11 6.70 86.60
N LEU A 222 41.37 6.58 87.72
CA LEU A 222 39.92 6.32 87.71
C LEU A 222 39.14 7.42 87.00
N SER A 223 39.49 8.69 87.24
CA SER A 223 38.86 9.84 86.56
C SER A 223 39.11 9.79 85.04
N ASP A 224 40.35 9.54 84.62
CA ASP A 224 40.71 9.40 83.21
C ASP A 224 39.97 8.23 82.54
N ILE A 225 39.91 7.05 83.16
CA ILE A 225 39.14 5.89 82.68
C ILE A 225 37.68 6.26 82.42
N ARG A 226 37.03 6.94 83.38
CA ARG A 226 35.62 7.36 83.26
C ARG A 226 35.40 8.36 82.14
N ILE A 227 36.30 9.34 81.99
CA ILE A 227 36.26 10.33 80.91
C ILE A 227 36.44 9.64 79.54
N GLN A 228 37.42 8.74 79.41
CA GLN A 228 37.66 7.99 78.18
C GLN A 228 36.48 7.09 77.81
N LYS A 229 35.90 6.41 78.79
CA LYS A 229 34.71 5.56 78.61
C LYS A 229 33.53 6.34 78.05
N GLU A 230 33.23 7.51 78.60
CA GLU A 230 32.15 8.35 78.11
C GLU A 230 32.45 8.95 76.72
N SER A 231 33.70 9.37 76.49
CA SER A 231 34.15 9.86 75.18
C SER A 231 34.01 8.80 74.08
N LEU A 232 34.50 7.58 74.32
CA LEU A 232 34.41 6.48 73.35
C LEU A 232 32.95 6.06 73.10
N LYS A 233 32.11 6.01 74.14
CA LYS A 233 30.66 5.76 73.96
C LYS A 233 30.03 6.77 73.01
N LYS A 234 30.35 8.06 73.15
CA LYS A 234 29.86 9.12 72.26
C LYS A 234 30.40 8.98 70.83
N GLN A 235 31.70 8.73 70.67
CA GLN A 235 32.33 8.58 69.35
C GLN A 235 31.74 7.40 68.57
N TYR A 236 31.64 6.22 69.19
CA TYR A 236 31.02 5.05 68.54
C TYR A 236 29.54 5.29 68.23
N SER A 237 28.80 5.94 69.13
CA SER A 237 27.37 6.21 68.91
C SER A 237 27.15 7.18 67.74
N ALA A 238 27.97 8.23 67.63
CA ALA A 238 27.96 9.14 66.49
C ALA A 238 28.31 8.43 65.17
N GLN A 239 29.31 7.54 65.16
CA GLN A 239 29.65 6.77 63.96
C GLN A 239 28.54 5.79 63.55
N ILE A 240 27.92 5.10 64.53
CA ILE A 240 26.78 4.21 64.26
C ILE A 240 25.63 4.99 63.61
N GLU A 241 25.33 6.20 64.11
CA GLU A 241 24.28 7.05 63.55
C GLU A 241 24.62 7.53 62.13
N MET A 242 25.88 7.97 61.90
CA MET A 242 26.34 8.32 60.56
C MET A 242 26.22 7.15 59.58
N VAL A 243 26.60 5.94 60.00
CA VAL A 243 26.48 4.73 59.17
C VAL A 243 25.01 4.40 58.89
N LYS A 244 24.13 4.44 59.90
CA LYS A 244 22.67 4.26 59.72
C LYS A 244 22.07 5.24 58.72
N ASN A 245 22.61 6.46 58.65
CA ASN A 245 22.21 7.50 57.71
C ASN A 245 22.90 7.39 56.33
N GLY A 246 23.66 6.32 56.07
CA GLY A 246 24.24 6.01 54.76
C GLY A 246 25.71 6.39 54.58
N ALA A 247 26.40 6.85 55.63
CA ALA A 247 27.86 7.03 55.56
C ALA A 247 28.55 5.67 55.48
N LYS A 248 29.54 5.51 54.59
CA LYS A 248 30.32 4.27 54.50
C LYS A 248 31.26 4.16 55.68
N LEU A 249 31.24 3.04 56.40
CA LEU A 249 32.16 2.81 57.52
C LEU A 249 33.64 3.01 57.14
N SER A 250 34.05 2.64 55.92
CA SER A 250 35.42 2.80 55.42
C SER A 250 35.86 4.26 55.24
N SER A 251 34.92 5.21 55.22
CA SER A 251 35.19 6.64 55.06
C SER A 251 35.22 7.41 56.38
N LEU A 252 34.85 6.76 57.49
CA LEU A 252 34.84 7.37 58.82
C LEU A 252 36.23 7.27 59.48
N SER A 253 36.50 8.18 60.41
CA SER A 253 37.74 8.16 61.20
C SER A 253 37.83 6.90 62.07
N ILE A 254 39.02 6.31 62.18
CA ILE A 254 39.22 5.16 63.04
C ILE A 254 39.22 5.63 64.49
N ILE A 255 38.34 5.06 65.31
CA ILE A 255 38.36 5.29 66.76
C ILE A 255 39.57 4.54 67.34
N PRO A 256 40.51 5.23 68.01
CA PRO A 256 41.69 4.59 68.59
C PRO A 256 41.29 3.68 69.77
N PRO A 257 42.07 2.63 70.07
CA PRO A 257 41.83 1.79 71.23
C PRO A 257 41.95 2.60 72.55
N PRO A 258 41.31 2.15 73.64
CA PRO A 258 41.42 2.81 74.94
C PRO A 258 42.88 3.00 75.35
N ASN A 259 43.27 4.25 75.65
CA ASN A 259 44.65 4.59 76.00
C ASN A 259 44.74 4.79 77.51
N LEU A 260 44.82 3.68 78.23
CA LEU A 260 44.87 3.70 79.69
C LEU A 260 46.21 4.24 80.18
N LEU A 261 46.16 5.17 81.15
CA LEU A 261 47.33 5.47 81.96
C LEU A 261 47.87 4.17 82.59
N PRO A 262 49.20 3.98 82.63
CA PRO A 262 49.80 2.82 83.27
C PRO A 262 49.35 2.70 84.72
N ALA A 263 49.23 1.47 85.21
CA ALA A 263 48.91 1.24 86.61
C ALA A 263 49.97 1.88 87.52
N PRO A 264 49.56 2.63 88.57
CA PRO A 264 50.50 3.08 89.61
C PRO A 264 51.27 1.89 90.17
N ALA A 265 52.58 2.06 90.38
CA ALA A 265 53.44 0.98 90.84
C ALA A 265 52.99 0.46 92.22
N GLU A 266 52.92 -0.86 92.38
CA GLU A 266 52.57 -1.47 93.68
C GLU A 266 53.56 -1.02 94.76
N VAL A 267 53.05 -0.48 95.87
CA VAL A 267 53.88 -0.18 97.05
C VAL A 267 54.28 -1.50 97.69
N THR A 268 55.42 -2.05 97.25
CA THR A 268 56.02 -3.25 97.83
C THR A 268 56.57 -2.91 99.21
N VAL A 269 55.88 -3.33 100.27
CA VAL A 269 56.53 -3.47 101.58
C VAL A 269 57.60 -4.55 101.44
N ARG A 270 58.87 -4.15 101.51
CA ARG A 270 60.03 -5.04 101.53
C ARG A 270 59.85 -6.12 102.61
N GLN A 271 59.75 -7.37 102.20
CA GLN A 271 60.41 -8.46 102.91
C GLN A 271 61.46 -9.06 101.97
N SER A 272 62.71 -8.93 102.40
CA SER A 272 63.90 -9.49 101.78
C SER A 272 63.85 -11.02 101.78
N ASN A 273 64.11 -11.64 100.64
CA ASN A 273 65.25 -12.57 100.47
C ASN A 273 65.37 -13.10 99.03
N GLY A 274 66.61 -13.09 98.53
CA GLY A 274 67.14 -14.21 97.73
C GLY A 274 66.99 -14.17 96.21
N LEU A 275 67.95 -13.50 95.55
CA LEU A 275 68.60 -13.85 94.27
C LEU A 275 68.11 -15.10 93.50
N ALA A 276 67.77 -14.91 92.22
CA ALA A 276 68.51 -15.53 91.13
C ALA A 276 68.24 -14.81 89.79
N HIS A 277 69.34 -14.41 89.17
CA HIS A 277 69.48 -13.86 87.82
C HIS A 277 69.17 -14.95 86.78
N LEU A 278 68.54 -14.61 85.64
CA LEU A 278 68.92 -15.14 84.32
C LEU A 278 68.26 -14.31 83.19
N HIS A 279 69.15 -13.77 82.35
CA HIS A 279 68.90 -13.24 81.01
C HIS A 279 68.28 -14.30 80.09
N LEU A 280 67.42 -13.91 79.14
CA LEU A 280 67.69 -13.91 77.68
C LEU A 280 66.43 -13.49 76.88
N HIS A 281 66.64 -12.53 75.95
CA HIS A 281 66.03 -12.30 74.61
C HIS A 281 64.52 -12.52 74.40
N SER A 282 63.68 -11.55 74.01
CA SER A 282 63.67 -10.65 72.83
C SER A 282 63.72 -11.34 71.47
N GLU A 283 62.54 -11.50 70.85
CA GLU A 283 62.24 -11.39 69.40
C GLU A 283 60.71 -11.61 69.27
N GLN A 284 59.87 -10.62 68.94
CA GLN A 284 59.66 -9.99 67.64
C GLN A 284 59.48 -10.97 66.46
N ASP A 285 58.21 -11.13 66.09
CA ASP A 285 57.70 -10.81 64.76
C ASP A 285 57.69 -11.91 63.67
N LYS A 286 56.60 -11.85 62.90
CA LYS A 286 56.38 -12.34 61.52
C LYS A 286 55.97 -13.80 61.27
N SER A 287 54.67 -13.92 61.05
CA SER A 287 54.07 -14.75 59.99
C SER A 287 54.69 -14.45 58.61
N PRO A 288 54.94 -15.46 57.76
CA PRO A 288 54.99 -15.29 56.33
C PRO A 288 53.83 -15.99 55.63
N ILE A 289 53.12 -15.17 54.86
CA ILE A 289 52.22 -15.52 53.76
C ILE A 289 53.02 -16.23 52.63
N ALA A 290 52.30 -17.05 51.86
CA ALA A 290 52.56 -17.50 50.47
C ALA A 290 53.27 -18.85 50.23
N GLN A 291 52.45 -19.88 50.01
CA GLN A 291 52.62 -20.87 48.92
C GLN A 291 51.20 -21.12 48.35
N ARG A 292 50.85 -20.59 47.18
CA ARG A 292 51.13 -21.10 45.83
C ARG A 292 50.52 -22.49 45.60
N LEU A 293 49.35 -22.51 44.99
CA LEU A 293 48.83 -23.62 44.18
C LEU A 293 47.85 -23.03 43.15
N GLU A 294 48.41 -22.61 42.02
CA GLU A 294 47.73 -22.71 40.74
C GLU A 294 47.42 -24.19 40.48
N HIS A 295 46.20 -24.53 40.06
CA HIS A 295 45.91 -25.51 38.99
C HIS A 295 44.46 -25.32 38.49
N LEU A 296 44.37 -25.02 37.19
CA LEU A 296 43.30 -24.92 36.17
C LEU A 296 41.98 -25.74 36.33
N PRO A 297 40.93 -25.61 35.45
CA PRO A 297 40.91 -24.95 34.12
C PRO A 297 39.70 -24.06 33.74
N ARG A 298 39.96 -23.30 32.67
CA ARG A 298 39.05 -22.64 31.73
C ARG A 298 37.83 -23.49 31.35
N LYS A 299 36.66 -22.86 31.25
CA LYS A 299 35.61 -23.26 30.30
C LYS A 299 35.48 -22.20 29.21
N GLN A 300 35.63 -22.67 27.98
CA GLN A 300 35.41 -21.94 26.75
C GLN A 300 33.92 -21.68 26.52
N GLU A 301 33.68 -20.58 25.83
CA GLU A 301 32.44 -20.16 25.19
C GLU A 301 31.98 -21.18 24.14
N THR A 302 30.66 -21.36 24.03
CA THR A 302 30.02 -21.80 22.80
C THR A 302 28.81 -20.91 22.56
N TRP A 303 28.91 -20.12 21.50
CA TRP A 303 27.80 -19.42 20.85
C TRP A 303 27.02 -20.43 19.99
N VAL A 304 25.69 -20.41 20.11
CA VAL A 304 24.72 -20.78 19.07
C VAL A 304 23.61 -19.75 19.11
#